data_AF-A0A950XKS1-F1
#
_entry.id   AF-A0A950XKS1-F1
#
_cell.length_a   1.000
_cell.length_b   1.000
_cell.length_c   1.000
_cell.angle_alpha   90.00
_cell.angle_beta   90.00
_cell.angle_gamma   90.00
#
_symmetry.space_group_name_H-M   'P 1'
#
loop_
_entity.id
_entity.type
_entity.pdbx_description
1 polymer ?
#
loop_
_entity_poly.entity_id
_entity_poly.type
_entity_poly.pdbx_seq_one_letter_code
_entity_poly.pdbx_strand_id
1 'polypeptide(L)'
;MKIGSRVYFLEDTRRGVLQAYRIECALGKRVKPTDPQWDQACKIVLCAASTHLSLVRHFNWVHLAGGAQLAIATRNSLSRNHPLCRLLWPYIFGTQQSNDMVTRGQMVRGGDFETIFSFTFDGMCQLFDDTYLHYRHSVNDPEEDGKSRGVHLAGFETPTQQNLQTLFDAMHRFVRNYLEIYFPRNAPGGKDVRRDRETMAWLTELNDRVPKGVGVNPQNFTWDELARMLAGQLYLVTVQHEILGTSMWNYQLWTHRQPARIYQDFRPEPLDVYQRLVNANYNLNVPRRALMDDFTRVALDCRARAAMLQFQSELAALQAEMDSHPRAVWQVSPCELKVNINA
;
A
#
# COMPACT_ATOMS: atom_id res chain seq x y z
N MET A 1 -17.76 23.40 6.91
CA MET A 1 -17.65 22.61 8.15
C MET A 1 -17.01 21.28 7.80
N LYS A 2 -15.77 20.98 8.23
CA LYS A 2 -15.18 19.64 8.06
C LYS A 2 -15.92 18.69 9.01
N ILE A 3 -16.72 17.78 8.47
CA ILE A 3 -17.41 16.75 9.25
C ILE A 3 -16.39 15.63 9.47
N GLY A 4 -15.72 15.64 10.62
CA GLY A 4 -14.92 14.50 11.05
C GLY A 4 -15.81 13.38 11.60
N SER A 5 -15.35 12.14 11.50
CA SER A 5 -15.97 11.00 12.19
C SER A 5 -14.97 10.27 13.06
N ARG A 6 -15.40 9.78 14.23
CA ARG A 6 -14.60 8.90 15.10
C ARG A 6 -15.43 7.71 15.51
N VAL A 7 -14.82 6.54 15.49
CA VAL A 7 -15.44 5.28 15.90
C VAL A 7 -14.69 4.77 17.11
N TYR A 8 -15.43 4.28 18.09
CA TYR A 8 -14.88 3.64 19.26
C TYR A 8 -15.29 2.18 19.26
N PHE A 9 -14.30 1.32 19.47
CA PHE A 9 -14.45 -0.12 19.51
C PHE A 9 -14.18 -0.63 20.93
N LEU A 10 -14.89 -1.69 21.31
CA LEU A 10 -14.58 -2.52 22.47
C LEU A 10 -14.13 -3.88 21.96
N GLU A 11 -13.17 -4.48 22.65
CA GLU A 11 -12.79 -5.86 22.41
C GLU A 11 -13.82 -6.79 23.06
N ASP A 12 -14.38 -7.70 22.27
CA ASP A 12 -15.07 -8.88 22.75
C ASP A 12 -14.03 -10.00 22.94
N THR A 13 -13.44 -10.06 24.13
CA THR A 13 -12.39 -11.02 24.49
C THR A 13 -12.82 -12.49 24.38
N ARG A 14 -14.13 -12.76 24.41
CA ARG A 14 -14.65 -14.13 24.25
C ARG A 14 -14.63 -14.57 22.80
N ARG A 15 -14.81 -13.63 21.88
CA ARG A 15 -14.89 -13.88 20.44
C ARG A 15 -13.64 -13.46 19.68
N GLY A 16 -12.71 -12.73 20.31
CA GLY A 16 -11.51 -12.20 19.67
C GLY A 16 -11.81 -11.11 18.63
N VAL A 17 -12.94 -10.39 18.75
CA VAL A 17 -13.38 -9.40 17.74
C VAL A 17 -13.54 -8.01 18.34
N LEU A 18 -13.42 -6.98 17.49
CA LEU A 18 -13.73 -5.60 17.84
C LEU A 18 -15.19 -5.26 17.50
N GLN A 19 -15.92 -4.73 18.47
CA GLN A 19 -17.30 -4.26 18.29
C GLN A 19 -17.38 -2.74 18.41
N ALA A 20 -17.88 -2.08 17.36
CA ALA A 20 -18.17 -0.65 17.42
C ALA A 20 -19.32 -0.38 18.41
N TYR A 21 -19.09 0.49 19.39
CA TYR A 21 -20.08 0.81 20.44
C TYR A 21 -20.47 2.29 20.47
N ARG A 22 -19.71 3.16 19.80
CA ARG A 22 -19.97 4.59 19.73
C ARG A 22 -19.40 5.19 18.44
N ILE A 23 -20.18 6.06 17.81
CA ILE A 23 -19.76 6.90 16.69
C ILE A 23 -19.97 8.38 17.06
N GLU A 24 -18.94 9.19 16.79
CA GLU A 24 -19.01 10.65 16.72
C GLU A 24 -19.03 11.05 15.24
N CYS A 25 -20.06 11.75 14.78
CA CYS A 25 -20.18 12.23 13.40
C CYS A 25 -21.16 13.42 13.29
N ALA A 26 -21.57 13.81 12.08
CA ALA A 26 -22.54 14.88 11.85
C ALA A 26 -23.88 14.68 12.56
N LEU A 27 -24.27 13.43 12.83
CA LEU A 27 -25.53 13.07 13.48
C LEU A 27 -25.49 13.22 15.00
N GLY A 28 -24.30 13.43 15.58
CA GLY A 28 -24.13 13.62 17.02
C GLY A 28 -22.79 13.12 17.55
N LYS A 29 -22.48 13.52 18.78
CA LYS A 29 -21.23 13.18 19.47
C LYS A 29 -21.26 11.81 20.20
N ARG A 30 -22.38 11.11 20.18
CA ARG A 30 -22.53 9.83 20.91
C ARG A 30 -23.65 8.98 20.32
N VAL A 31 -23.55 8.64 19.03
CA VAL A 31 -24.48 7.68 18.41
C VAL A 31 -24.07 6.27 18.84
N LYS A 32 -25.01 5.49 19.37
CA LYS A 32 -24.83 4.12 19.87
C LYS A 32 -25.60 3.10 18.99
N PRO A 33 -25.25 1.80 19.06
CA PRO A 33 -25.97 0.75 18.33
C PRO A 33 -27.48 0.68 18.53
N THR A 34 -27.98 1.14 19.69
CA THR A 34 -29.40 1.16 20.03
C THR A 34 -30.15 2.38 19.49
N ASP A 35 -29.44 3.39 19.00
CA ASP A 35 -30.04 4.64 18.54
C ASP A 35 -30.61 4.46 17.11
N PRO A 36 -31.74 5.10 16.78
CA PRO A 36 -32.36 4.98 15.46
C PRO A 36 -31.46 5.49 14.31
N GLN A 37 -30.45 6.31 14.64
CA GLN A 37 -29.51 6.91 13.70
C GLN A 37 -28.25 6.07 13.46
N TRP A 38 -28.12 4.90 14.08
CA TRP A 38 -26.90 4.08 14.04
C TRP A 38 -26.49 3.68 12.62
N ASP A 39 -27.44 3.23 11.80
CA ASP A 39 -27.17 2.82 10.42
C ASP A 39 -26.64 3.99 9.57
N GLN A 40 -27.25 5.18 9.70
CA GLN A 40 -26.74 6.37 9.00
C GLN A 40 -25.35 6.78 9.52
N ALA A 41 -25.08 6.67 10.83
CA ALA A 41 -23.77 6.97 11.39
C ALA A 41 -22.69 6.00 10.87
N CYS A 42 -23.01 4.71 10.76
CA CYS A 42 -22.13 3.71 10.14
C CYS A 42 -21.82 4.05 8.68
N LYS A 43 -22.82 4.45 7.89
CA LYS A 43 -22.63 4.87 6.49
C LYS A 43 -21.69 6.08 6.38
N ILE A 44 -21.83 7.09 7.25
CA ILE A 44 -20.93 8.26 7.27
C ILE A 44 -19.47 7.85 7.49
N VAL A 45 -19.25 7.02 8.50
CA VAL A 45 -17.90 6.51 8.83
C VAL A 45 -17.33 5.68 7.68
N LEU A 46 -18.12 4.77 7.12
CA LEU A 46 -17.69 3.91 6.03
C LEU A 46 -17.43 4.70 4.74
N CYS A 47 -18.19 5.77 4.47
CA CYS A 47 -17.91 6.70 3.38
C CYS A 47 -16.57 7.42 3.58
N ALA A 48 -16.31 7.93 4.79
CA ALA A 48 -15.04 8.56 5.12
C ALA A 48 -13.87 7.57 5.00
N ALA A 49 -14.04 6.34 5.49
CA ALA A 49 -13.04 5.27 5.38
C ALA A 49 -12.77 4.89 3.92
N SER A 50 -13.83 4.69 3.11
CA SER A 50 -13.70 4.36 1.69
C SER A 50 -12.99 5.46 0.91
N THR A 51 -13.35 6.71 1.16
CA THR A 51 -12.70 7.89 0.57
C THR A 51 -11.22 7.93 0.95
N HIS A 52 -10.91 7.81 2.24
CA HIS A 52 -9.53 7.85 2.72
C HIS A 52 -8.70 6.69 2.16
N LEU A 53 -9.28 5.49 2.02
CA LEU A 53 -8.62 4.36 1.38
C LEU A 53 -8.32 4.66 -0.10
N SER A 54 -9.32 5.04 -0.89
CA SER A 54 -9.16 5.29 -2.33
C SER A 54 -8.23 6.47 -2.64
N LEU A 55 -8.47 7.61 -2.01
CA LEU A 55 -7.82 8.86 -2.41
C LEU A 55 -6.50 9.08 -1.69
N VAL A 56 -6.45 8.78 -0.38
CA VAL A 56 -5.26 9.05 0.44
C VAL A 56 -4.31 7.86 0.42
N ARG A 57 -4.74 6.71 0.95
CA ARG A 57 -3.82 5.57 1.13
C ARG A 57 -3.45 4.91 -0.20
N HIS A 58 -4.40 4.76 -1.11
CA HIS A 58 -4.13 4.14 -2.40
C HIS A 58 -3.48 5.15 -3.35
N PHE A 59 -4.25 6.08 -3.93
CA PHE A 59 -3.69 6.90 -4.99
C PHE A 59 -2.62 7.88 -4.49
N ASN A 60 -2.89 8.71 -3.46
CA ASN A 60 -1.88 9.66 -3.02
C ASN A 60 -0.61 8.97 -2.45
N TRP A 61 -0.75 8.04 -1.51
CA TRP A 61 0.40 7.44 -0.83
C TRP A 61 1.10 6.35 -1.64
N VAL A 62 0.39 5.35 -2.17
CA VAL A 62 1.02 4.27 -2.95
C VAL A 62 1.52 4.79 -4.29
N HIS A 63 0.68 5.50 -5.06
CA HIS A 63 1.09 5.95 -6.39
C HIS A 63 2.00 7.18 -6.36
N LEU A 64 1.61 8.28 -5.71
CA LEU A 64 2.30 9.57 -5.87
C LEU A 64 3.47 9.77 -4.89
N ALA A 65 3.26 9.53 -3.59
CA ALA A 65 4.25 9.80 -2.55
C ALA A 65 5.34 8.72 -2.45
N GLY A 66 4.96 7.44 -2.64
CA GLY A 66 5.88 6.32 -2.62
C GLY A 66 6.33 5.89 -4.02
N GLY A 67 5.43 5.24 -4.77
CA GLY A 67 5.75 4.51 -6.00
C GLY A 67 6.35 5.39 -7.09
N ALA A 68 5.82 6.60 -7.30
CA ALA A 68 6.37 7.53 -8.28
C ALA A 68 7.81 7.91 -7.94
N GLN A 69 8.07 8.22 -6.67
CA GLN A 69 9.38 8.70 -6.21
C GLN A 69 10.42 7.57 -6.28
N LEU A 70 10.05 6.35 -5.89
CA LEU A 70 10.86 5.15 -6.11
C LEU A 70 11.22 4.98 -7.59
N ALA A 71 10.22 5.08 -8.47
CA ALA A 71 10.37 4.91 -9.90
C ALA A 71 11.27 6.00 -10.55
N ILE A 72 11.18 7.25 -10.07
CA ILE A 72 12.00 8.38 -10.54
C ILE A 72 13.44 8.23 -10.06
N ALA A 73 13.66 8.11 -8.74
CA ALA A 73 15.00 8.03 -8.15
C ALA A 73 15.80 6.85 -8.73
N THR A 74 15.14 5.69 -8.88
CA THR A 74 15.77 4.50 -9.47
C THR A 74 16.22 4.74 -10.91
N ARG A 75 15.45 5.44 -11.74
CA ARG A 75 15.80 5.73 -13.13
C ARG A 75 16.86 6.82 -13.28
N ASN A 76 16.86 7.79 -12.38
CA ASN A 76 17.79 8.92 -12.42
C ASN A 76 19.17 8.56 -11.89
N SER A 77 19.23 7.76 -10.82
CA SER A 77 20.47 7.57 -10.05
C SER A 77 21.16 6.22 -10.27
N LEU A 78 20.46 5.20 -10.78
CA LEU A 78 21.03 3.86 -10.97
C LEU A 78 21.18 3.50 -12.45
N SER A 79 22.38 3.09 -12.85
CA SER A 79 22.66 2.60 -14.18
C SER A 79 21.89 1.31 -14.47
N ARG A 80 21.63 1.04 -15.75
CA ARG A 80 20.85 -0.13 -16.19
C ARG A 80 21.40 -1.45 -15.64
N ASN A 81 22.71 -1.59 -15.44
CA ASN A 81 23.34 -2.82 -14.95
C ASN A 81 23.63 -2.79 -13.44
N HIS A 82 23.22 -1.74 -12.73
CA HIS A 82 23.37 -1.67 -11.29
C HIS A 82 22.52 -2.76 -10.59
N PRO A 83 23.04 -3.48 -9.58
CA PRO A 83 22.29 -4.53 -8.88
C PRO A 83 20.95 -4.07 -8.32
N LEU A 84 20.90 -2.91 -7.67
CA LEU A 84 19.63 -2.37 -7.14
C LEU A 84 18.65 -1.99 -8.26
N CYS A 85 19.12 -1.54 -9.41
CA CYS A 85 18.25 -1.27 -10.56
C CYS A 85 17.61 -2.57 -11.05
N ARG A 86 18.38 -3.67 -11.14
CA ARG A 86 17.84 -4.98 -11.54
C ARG A 86 16.90 -5.59 -10.53
N LEU A 87 17.14 -5.40 -9.24
CA LEU A 87 16.22 -5.79 -8.17
C LEU A 87 14.88 -5.05 -8.30
N LEU A 88 14.92 -3.72 -8.45
CA LEU A 88 13.73 -2.86 -8.40
C LEU A 88 12.98 -2.77 -9.73
N TRP A 89 13.62 -3.06 -10.87
CA TRP A 89 13.03 -2.87 -12.20
C TRP A 89 11.64 -3.50 -12.38
N PRO A 90 11.38 -4.75 -11.96
CA PRO A 90 10.05 -5.34 -12.06
C PRO A 90 8.97 -4.54 -11.32
N TYR A 91 9.35 -3.92 -10.19
CA TYR A 91 8.48 -3.22 -9.25
C TYR A 91 8.18 -1.76 -9.66
N ILE A 92 9.08 -1.12 -10.42
CA ILE A 92 8.88 0.26 -10.91
C ILE A 92 8.36 0.34 -12.34
N PHE A 93 8.13 -0.81 -12.98
CA PHE A 93 7.68 -0.88 -14.37
C PHE A 93 6.20 -0.47 -14.46
N GLY A 94 5.89 0.51 -15.33
CA GLY A 94 4.52 0.97 -15.56
C GLY A 94 4.00 2.03 -14.58
N THR A 95 4.62 2.21 -13.41
CA THR A 95 4.14 3.15 -12.38
C THR A 95 3.92 4.57 -12.89
N GLN A 96 4.89 5.14 -13.62
CA GLN A 96 4.78 6.50 -14.15
C GLN A 96 3.65 6.64 -15.18
N GLN A 97 3.46 5.63 -16.04
CA GLN A 97 2.39 5.64 -17.04
C GLN A 97 1.01 5.55 -16.38
N SER A 98 0.85 4.66 -15.40
CA SER A 98 -0.38 4.53 -14.62
C SER A 98 -0.72 5.85 -13.92
N ASN A 99 0.28 6.47 -13.28
CA ASN A 99 0.10 7.74 -12.58
C ASN A 99 -0.27 8.88 -13.54
N ASP A 100 0.36 8.98 -14.71
CA ASP A 100 0.03 9.99 -15.72
C ASP A 100 -1.41 9.80 -16.24
N MET A 101 -1.81 8.57 -16.54
CA MET A 101 -3.16 8.23 -16.98
C MET A 101 -4.22 8.63 -15.94
N VAL A 102 -4.03 8.25 -14.67
CA VAL A 102 -4.97 8.57 -13.60
C VAL A 102 -4.99 10.08 -13.32
N THR A 103 -3.84 10.75 -13.36
CA THR A 103 -3.77 12.21 -13.15
C THR A 103 -4.55 12.96 -14.23
N ARG A 104 -4.43 12.53 -15.50
CA ARG A 104 -5.13 13.16 -16.64
C ARG A 104 -6.60 12.77 -16.75
N GLY A 105 -7.01 11.61 -16.24
CA GLY A 105 -8.39 11.12 -16.33
C GLY A 105 -9.23 11.38 -15.08
N GLN A 106 -8.67 11.13 -13.90
CA GLN A 106 -9.43 11.10 -12.63
C GLN A 106 -9.19 12.33 -11.75
N MET A 107 -7.98 12.92 -11.81
CA MET A 107 -7.58 14.07 -10.98
C MET A 107 -7.71 15.42 -11.71
N VAL A 108 -8.59 15.51 -12.70
CA VAL A 108 -8.92 16.74 -13.45
C VAL A 108 -10.30 17.28 -13.04
N ARG A 109 -10.60 18.53 -13.40
CA ARG A 109 -11.97 19.08 -13.24
C ARG A 109 -12.94 18.27 -14.12
N GLY A 110 -14.03 17.82 -13.52
CA GLY A 110 -15.00 16.87 -14.06
C GLY A 110 -14.58 15.40 -13.96
N GLY A 111 -13.40 15.11 -13.41
CA GLY A 111 -12.83 13.76 -13.34
C GLY A 111 -13.49 12.85 -12.31
N ASP A 112 -13.13 11.57 -12.35
CA ASP A 112 -13.73 10.53 -11.52
C ASP A 112 -13.64 10.81 -10.02
N PHE A 113 -12.51 11.33 -9.50
CA PHE A 113 -12.36 11.50 -8.06
C PHE A 113 -13.35 12.50 -7.46
N GLU A 114 -13.48 13.69 -8.05
CA GLU A 114 -14.45 14.67 -7.54
C GLU A 114 -15.90 14.29 -7.87
N THR A 115 -16.12 13.47 -8.90
CA THR A 115 -17.48 13.12 -9.33
C THR A 115 -18.01 11.83 -8.71
N ILE A 116 -17.14 10.98 -8.16
CA ILE A 116 -17.47 9.79 -7.36
C ILE A 116 -17.53 10.13 -5.87
N PHE A 117 -16.50 10.76 -5.30
CA PHE A 117 -16.39 10.98 -3.85
C PHE A 117 -17.01 12.30 -3.40
N SER A 118 -17.23 12.48 -2.09
CA SER A 118 -17.84 13.70 -1.51
C SER A 118 -16.88 14.91 -1.47
N PHE A 119 -16.25 15.27 -2.59
CA PHE A 119 -15.34 16.42 -2.71
C PHE A 119 -15.67 17.29 -3.93
N THR A 120 -15.39 18.59 -3.81
CA THR A 120 -15.14 19.44 -4.99
C THR A 120 -13.71 19.21 -5.47
N PHE A 121 -13.40 19.58 -6.71
CA PHE A 121 -12.04 19.54 -7.25
C PHE A 121 -11.02 20.20 -6.31
N ASP A 122 -11.28 21.45 -5.90
CA ASP A 122 -10.36 22.19 -5.05
C ASP A 122 -10.21 21.53 -3.66
N GLY A 123 -11.30 20.94 -3.13
CA GLY A 123 -11.25 20.20 -1.87
C GLY A 123 -10.49 18.88 -1.97
N MET A 124 -10.55 18.21 -3.12
CA MET A 124 -9.75 17.01 -3.42
C MET A 124 -8.26 17.38 -3.54
N CYS A 125 -7.92 18.43 -4.27
CA CYS A 125 -6.53 18.92 -4.36
C CYS A 125 -5.97 19.27 -2.98
N GLN A 126 -6.74 20.00 -2.15
CA GLN A 126 -6.34 20.30 -0.79
C GLN A 126 -6.14 19.03 0.06
N LEU A 127 -7.02 18.03 -0.06
CA LEU A 127 -6.85 16.74 0.62
C LEU A 127 -5.52 16.08 0.23
N PHE A 128 -5.16 16.12 -1.05
CA PHE A 128 -3.94 15.51 -1.55
C PHE A 128 -2.70 16.24 -1.03
N ASP A 129 -2.67 17.57 -1.10
CA ASP A 129 -1.57 18.38 -0.56
C ASP A 129 -1.39 18.13 0.95
N ASP A 130 -2.49 18.20 1.71
CA ASP A 130 -2.49 17.98 3.16
C ASP A 130 -1.97 16.57 3.52
N THR A 131 -2.37 15.55 2.76
CA THR A 131 -2.05 14.15 3.08
C THR A 131 -0.75 13.64 2.47
N TYR A 132 -0.24 14.26 1.41
CA TYR A 132 1.04 13.92 0.80
C TYR A 132 2.18 14.12 1.80
N LEU A 133 2.19 15.28 2.48
CA LEU A 133 3.17 15.59 3.52
C LEU A 133 3.04 14.71 4.77
N HIS A 134 1.89 14.04 4.96
CA HIS A 134 1.70 13.11 6.06
C HIS A 134 2.26 11.72 5.80
N TYR A 135 2.51 11.36 4.54
CA TYR A 135 3.09 10.07 4.18
C TYR A 135 4.36 9.81 4.99
N ARG A 136 4.48 8.58 5.50
CA ARG A 136 5.67 8.08 6.17
C ARG A 136 6.01 6.75 5.53
N HIS A 137 7.25 6.58 5.09
CA HIS A 137 7.68 5.34 4.43
C HIS A 137 7.47 4.09 5.32
N SER A 138 7.49 4.25 6.65
CA SER A 138 7.29 3.14 7.60
C SER A 138 5.90 2.49 7.56
N VAL A 139 4.91 3.03 6.82
CA VAL A 139 3.65 2.30 6.57
C VAL A 139 3.85 1.04 5.72
N ASN A 140 4.97 0.95 4.99
CA ASN A 140 5.32 -0.19 4.15
C ASN A 140 6.08 -1.29 4.90
N ASP A 141 6.17 -1.17 6.22
CA ASP A 141 6.71 -2.17 7.11
C ASP A 141 5.59 -2.54 8.09
N PRO A 142 4.97 -3.73 7.96
CA PRO A 142 3.83 -4.10 8.78
C PRO A 142 4.14 -4.06 10.28
N GLU A 143 5.35 -4.40 10.69
CA GLU A 143 5.74 -4.37 12.10
C GLU A 143 5.78 -2.94 12.63
N GLU A 144 6.47 -2.03 11.93
CA GLU A 144 6.58 -0.62 12.31
C GLU A 144 5.24 0.11 12.21
N ASP A 145 4.45 -0.17 11.16
CA ASP A 145 3.09 0.34 11.04
C ASP A 145 2.20 -0.15 12.18
N GLY A 146 2.26 -1.44 12.51
CA GLY A 146 1.52 -2.04 13.61
C GLY A 146 1.89 -1.43 14.97
N LYS A 147 3.18 -1.21 15.25
CA LYS A 147 3.67 -0.52 16.45
C LYS A 147 3.15 0.91 16.52
N SER A 148 3.25 1.65 15.42
CA SER A 148 2.82 3.07 15.38
C SER A 148 1.32 3.25 15.61
N ARG A 149 0.50 2.26 15.24
CA ARG A 149 -0.95 2.25 15.46
C ARG A 149 -1.34 1.66 16.81
N GLY A 150 -0.39 1.12 17.57
CA GLY A 150 -0.65 0.41 18.82
C GLY A 150 -1.43 -0.89 18.66
N VAL A 151 -1.36 -1.53 17.48
CA VAL A 151 -2.02 -2.83 17.21
C VAL A 151 -1.05 -4.01 17.26
N HIS A 152 0.25 -3.75 17.15
CA HIS A 152 1.25 -4.80 17.29
C HIS A 152 1.32 -5.25 18.75
N LEU A 153 1.10 -6.55 18.99
CA LEU A 153 1.04 -7.15 20.33
C LEU A 153 0.02 -6.48 21.28
N ALA A 154 -1.09 -5.98 20.73
CA ALA A 154 -2.09 -5.21 21.48
C ALA A 154 -3.00 -6.04 22.41
N GLY A 155 -2.69 -7.32 22.61
CA GLY A 155 -3.43 -8.21 23.52
C GLY A 155 -4.68 -8.87 22.93
N PHE A 156 -5.03 -8.55 21.67
CA PHE A 156 -6.14 -9.16 20.93
C PHE A 156 -5.68 -9.76 19.60
N GLU A 157 -6.52 -10.61 18.99
CA GLU A 157 -6.20 -11.24 17.72
C GLU A 157 -6.06 -10.22 16.58
N THR A 158 -4.93 -10.25 15.90
CA THR A 158 -4.63 -9.36 14.76
C THR A 158 -4.24 -10.15 13.52
N PRO A 159 -5.11 -11.04 13.02
CA PRO A 159 -4.75 -12.00 11.97
C PRO A 159 -4.32 -11.32 10.66
N THR A 160 -4.96 -10.20 10.29
CA THR A 160 -4.52 -9.39 9.15
C THR A 160 -3.10 -8.87 9.33
N GLN A 161 -2.76 -8.38 10.53
CA GLN A 161 -1.43 -7.86 10.83
C GLN A 161 -0.36 -8.95 10.73
N GLN A 162 -0.65 -10.15 11.25
CA GLN A 162 0.22 -11.32 11.17
C GLN A 162 0.43 -11.78 9.74
N ASN A 163 -0.66 -11.89 8.95
CA ASN A 163 -0.59 -12.25 7.54
C ASN A 163 0.27 -11.28 6.71
N LEU A 164 0.11 -9.96 6.93
CA LEU A 164 0.93 -8.96 6.26
C LEU A 164 2.41 -9.05 6.67
N GLN A 165 2.72 -9.38 7.92
CA GLN A 165 4.10 -9.62 8.39
C GLN A 165 4.72 -10.84 7.70
N THR A 166 3.98 -11.95 7.57
CA THR A 166 4.48 -13.15 6.87
C THR A 166 4.86 -12.85 5.42
N LEU A 167 4.05 -12.05 4.71
CA LEU A 167 4.36 -11.61 3.34
C LEU A 167 5.61 -10.71 3.30
N PHE A 168 5.72 -9.76 4.24
CA PHE A 168 6.88 -8.87 4.33
C PHE A 168 8.17 -9.66 4.63
N ASP A 169 8.12 -10.66 5.50
CA ASP A 169 9.28 -11.48 5.85
C ASP A 169 9.83 -12.25 4.65
N ALA A 170 8.96 -12.74 3.75
CA ALA A 170 9.39 -13.37 2.50
C ALA A 170 10.13 -12.37 1.59
N MET A 171 9.60 -11.16 1.43
CA MET A 171 10.25 -10.10 0.65
C MET A 171 11.57 -9.66 1.29
N HIS A 172 11.61 -9.54 2.61
CA HIS A 172 12.80 -9.16 3.35
C HIS A 172 13.90 -10.22 3.22
N ARG A 173 13.58 -11.52 3.35
CA ARG A 173 14.54 -12.60 3.08
C ARG A 173 15.07 -12.55 1.65
N PHE A 174 14.21 -12.35 0.66
CA PHE A 174 14.62 -12.21 -0.74
C PHE A 174 15.62 -11.06 -0.93
N VAL A 175 15.29 -9.86 -0.44
CA VAL A 175 16.18 -8.70 -0.54
C VAL A 175 17.50 -8.96 0.16
N ARG A 176 17.47 -9.59 1.35
CA ARG A 176 18.71 -9.92 2.07
C ARG A 176 19.60 -10.86 1.25
N ASN A 177 19.02 -11.91 0.70
CA ASN A 177 19.73 -12.88 -0.14
C ASN A 177 20.30 -12.21 -1.39
N TYR A 178 19.56 -11.30 -2.00
CA TYR A 178 20.00 -10.54 -3.18
C TYR A 178 21.14 -9.58 -2.86
N LEU A 179 21.03 -8.82 -1.77
CA LEU A 179 22.08 -7.89 -1.35
C LEU A 179 23.37 -8.61 -1.00
N GLU A 180 23.33 -9.78 -0.36
CA GLU A 180 24.54 -10.53 0.02
C GLU A 180 25.39 -10.93 -1.21
N ILE A 181 24.77 -11.08 -2.39
CA ILE A 181 25.46 -11.43 -3.64
C ILE A 181 26.37 -10.29 -4.15
N TYR A 182 25.92 -9.04 -3.99
CA TYR A 182 26.54 -7.85 -4.58
C TYR A 182 27.22 -6.95 -3.56
N PHE A 183 26.68 -6.90 -2.35
CA PHE A 183 27.16 -6.14 -1.20
C PHE A 183 27.25 -7.07 0.03
N PRO A 184 28.20 -8.00 0.10
CA PRO A 184 28.29 -8.94 1.21
C PRO A 184 28.60 -8.22 2.52
N ARG A 185 27.97 -8.61 3.63
CA ARG A 185 28.15 -7.95 4.94
C ARG A 185 29.61 -7.93 5.41
N ASN A 186 30.32 -9.01 5.14
CA ASN A 186 31.69 -9.25 5.59
C ASN A 186 32.70 -9.26 4.44
N ALA A 187 32.44 -8.51 3.37
CA ALA A 187 33.31 -8.51 2.19
C ALA A 187 34.70 -7.91 2.48
N PRO A 188 35.80 -8.63 2.23
CA PRO A 188 37.12 -8.01 2.16
C PRO A 188 37.19 -7.08 0.93
N GLY A 189 37.83 -5.91 1.05
CA GLY A 189 38.29 -5.17 -0.13
C GLY A 189 37.28 -4.26 -0.86
N GLY A 190 36.24 -3.73 -0.19
CA GLY A 190 35.55 -2.52 -0.68
C GLY A 190 34.20 -2.70 -1.39
N LYS A 191 33.58 -3.88 -1.34
CA LYS A 191 32.17 -4.08 -1.75
C LYS A 191 31.15 -3.63 -0.68
N ASP A 192 31.55 -2.68 0.15
CA ASP A 192 30.63 -2.03 1.09
C ASP A 192 29.67 -1.17 0.28
N VAL A 193 28.37 -1.38 0.48
CA VAL A 193 27.31 -0.61 -0.18
C VAL A 193 27.45 0.90 0.05
N ARG A 194 28.04 1.32 1.17
CA ARG A 194 28.31 2.74 1.45
C ARG A 194 29.39 3.36 0.57
N ARG A 195 30.20 2.54 -0.11
CA ARG A 195 31.21 2.99 -1.09
C ARG A 195 30.66 3.03 -2.52
N ASP A 196 29.47 2.49 -2.74
CA ASP A 196 28.82 2.47 -4.04
C ASP A 196 28.18 3.84 -4.34
N ARG A 197 28.80 4.60 -5.26
CA ARG A 197 28.38 5.98 -5.55
C ARG A 197 26.96 6.08 -6.12
N GLU A 198 26.53 5.12 -6.93
CA GLU A 198 25.19 5.09 -7.52
C GLU A 198 24.14 4.81 -6.44
N THR A 199 24.41 3.86 -5.55
CA THR A 199 23.55 3.56 -4.40
C THR A 199 23.42 4.76 -3.46
N MET A 200 24.53 5.45 -3.17
CA MET A 200 24.51 6.64 -2.32
C MET A 200 23.74 7.81 -2.95
N ALA A 201 23.92 8.04 -4.25
CA ALA A 201 23.16 9.04 -5.00
C ALA A 201 21.66 8.70 -5.02
N TRP A 202 21.33 7.45 -5.29
CA TRP A 202 19.95 6.95 -5.30
C TRP A 202 19.27 7.10 -3.95
N LEU A 203 19.94 6.73 -2.86
CA LEU A 203 19.39 6.85 -1.51
C LEU A 203 19.21 8.31 -1.10
N THR A 204 20.12 9.20 -1.52
CA THR A 204 19.98 10.65 -1.30
C THR A 204 18.75 11.19 -2.04
N GLU A 205 18.66 10.93 -3.35
CA GLU A 205 17.53 11.39 -4.15
C GLU A 205 16.20 10.83 -3.64
N LEU A 206 16.16 9.56 -3.23
CA LEU A 206 14.94 8.95 -2.69
C LEU A 206 14.51 9.61 -1.37
N ASN A 207 15.45 9.93 -0.48
CA ASN A 207 15.15 10.65 0.76
C ASN A 207 14.68 12.10 0.50
N ASP A 208 15.20 12.77 -0.53
CA ASP A 208 14.79 14.13 -0.89
C ASP A 208 13.39 14.16 -1.51
N ARG A 209 13.02 13.12 -2.26
CA ARG A 209 11.75 13.06 -2.99
C ARG A 209 10.59 12.50 -2.19
N VAL A 210 10.83 11.52 -1.32
CA VAL A 210 9.78 10.92 -0.50
C VAL A 210 9.49 11.85 0.67
N PRO A 211 8.22 12.20 0.94
CA PRO A 211 7.86 12.96 2.14
C PRO A 211 8.41 12.30 3.40
N LYS A 212 9.16 13.07 4.21
CA LYS A 212 9.85 12.61 5.43
C LYS A 212 10.94 11.55 5.20
N GLY A 213 11.37 11.35 3.96
CA GLY A 213 12.39 10.38 3.58
C GLY A 213 11.96 8.91 3.78
N VAL A 214 12.92 8.00 3.63
CA VAL A 214 12.69 6.55 3.71
C VAL A 214 13.17 5.90 5.01
N GLY A 215 13.61 6.70 5.97
CA GLY A 215 14.09 6.23 7.28
C GLY A 215 15.47 5.56 7.26
N VAL A 216 16.20 5.68 6.14
CA VAL A 216 17.57 5.18 5.99
C VAL A 216 18.47 6.34 5.61
N ASN A 217 19.32 6.74 6.55
CA ASN A 217 20.21 7.88 6.39
C ASN A 217 21.48 7.47 5.60
N PRO A 218 21.79 8.10 4.46
CA PRO A 218 22.99 7.83 3.67
C PRO A 218 24.32 7.88 4.46
N GLN A 219 24.43 8.69 5.50
CA GLN A 219 25.68 8.87 6.22
C GLN A 219 26.03 7.72 7.19
N ASN A 220 25.05 6.99 7.71
CA ASN A 220 25.30 6.05 8.81
C ASN A 220 24.41 4.80 8.82
N PHE A 221 23.65 4.55 7.75
CA PHE A 221 22.84 3.34 7.69
C PHE A 221 23.66 2.06 7.83
N THR A 222 23.04 1.06 8.41
CA THR A 222 23.50 -0.32 8.47
C THR A 222 22.98 -1.11 7.27
N TRP A 223 23.68 -2.18 6.92
CA TRP A 223 23.24 -3.07 5.85
C TRP A 223 21.81 -3.57 6.08
N ASP A 224 21.45 -3.91 7.32
CA ASP A 224 20.13 -4.45 7.66
C ASP A 224 19.01 -3.40 7.51
N GLU A 225 19.28 -2.13 7.84
CA GLU A 225 18.34 -1.03 7.58
C GLU A 225 18.09 -0.84 6.08
N LEU A 226 19.14 -0.92 5.25
CA LEU A 226 18.98 -0.86 3.79
C LEU A 226 18.14 -2.03 3.27
N ALA A 227 18.43 -3.26 3.72
CA ALA A 227 17.70 -4.45 3.31
C ALA A 227 16.21 -4.38 3.68
N ARG A 228 15.91 -3.92 4.90
CA ARG A 228 14.54 -3.77 5.37
C ARG A 228 13.79 -2.66 4.64
N MET A 229 14.45 -1.53 4.36
CA MET A 229 13.87 -0.44 3.56
C MET A 229 13.56 -0.87 2.13
N LEU A 230 14.48 -1.59 1.48
CA LEU A 230 14.24 -2.16 0.15
C LEU A 230 13.10 -3.18 0.15
N ALA A 231 12.96 -4.00 1.20
CA ALA A 231 11.80 -4.87 1.37
C ALA A 231 10.50 -4.05 1.49
N GLY A 232 10.54 -2.91 2.17
CA GLY A 232 9.45 -1.92 2.20
C GLY A 232 9.08 -1.37 0.82
N GLN A 233 10.06 -1.16 -0.08
CA GLN A 233 9.77 -0.76 -1.46
C GLN A 233 9.04 -1.86 -2.25
N LEU A 234 9.44 -3.12 -2.07
CA LEU A 234 8.73 -4.26 -2.67
C LEU A 234 7.32 -4.36 -2.10
N TYR A 235 7.16 -4.24 -0.78
CA TYR A 235 5.88 -4.34 -0.08
C TYR A 235 4.91 -3.19 -0.46
N LEU A 236 5.42 -1.96 -0.62
CA LEU A 236 4.66 -0.81 -1.11
C LEU A 236 3.98 -1.10 -2.45
N VAL A 237 4.78 -1.58 -3.40
CA VAL A 237 4.35 -1.80 -4.78
C VAL A 237 3.46 -3.03 -4.93
N THR A 238 3.67 -4.02 -4.08
CA THR A 238 2.94 -5.30 -4.15
C THR A 238 1.79 -5.28 -3.15
N VAL A 239 2.05 -5.56 -1.88
CA VAL A 239 1.01 -5.75 -0.87
C VAL A 239 0.19 -4.49 -0.62
N GLN A 240 0.81 -3.32 -0.37
CA GLN A 240 0.03 -2.10 -0.12
C GLN A 240 -0.84 -1.73 -1.32
N HIS A 241 -0.30 -1.79 -2.54
CA HIS A 241 -1.07 -1.52 -3.75
C HIS A 241 -2.28 -2.45 -3.88
N GLU A 242 -2.11 -3.76 -3.70
CA GLU A 242 -3.21 -4.71 -3.85
C GLU A 242 -4.28 -4.57 -2.76
N ILE A 243 -3.90 -4.43 -1.48
CA ILE A 243 -4.88 -4.34 -0.39
C ILE A 243 -5.63 -3.00 -0.37
N LEU A 244 -5.02 -1.94 -0.91
CA LEU A 244 -5.60 -0.60 -0.97
C LEU A 244 -6.27 -0.29 -2.31
N GLY A 245 -5.99 -1.06 -3.36
CA GLY A 245 -6.55 -0.90 -4.70
C GLY A 245 -7.48 -2.04 -5.08
N THR A 246 -6.93 -3.19 -5.46
CA THR A 246 -7.70 -4.34 -5.98
C THR A 246 -8.67 -4.91 -4.96
N SER A 247 -8.27 -5.04 -3.69
CA SER A 247 -9.15 -5.55 -2.63
C SER A 247 -10.35 -4.64 -2.35
N MET A 248 -10.36 -3.39 -2.82
CA MET A 248 -11.53 -2.51 -2.73
C MET A 248 -12.75 -3.10 -3.44
N TRP A 249 -12.53 -3.91 -4.48
CA TRP A 249 -13.59 -4.65 -5.18
C TRP A 249 -14.49 -5.44 -4.23
N ASN A 250 -13.92 -5.97 -3.14
CA ASN A 250 -14.60 -6.83 -2.18
C ASN A 250 -15.53 -6.11 -1.19
N TYR A 251 -15.57 -4.77 -1.20
CA TYR A 251 -16.46 -4.03 -0.30
C TYR A 251 -17.00 -2.70 -0.88
N GLN A 252 -16.25 -2.04 -1.77
CA GLN A 252 -16.61 -0.71 -2.27
C GLN A 252 -17.83 -0.74 -3.21
N LEU A 253 -18.12 -1.88 -3.83
CA LEU A 253 -19.29 -2.05 -4.71
C LEU A 253 -20.62 -2.20 -3.94
N TRP A 254 -20.58 -2.46 -2.64
CA TRP A 254 -21.78 -2.54 -1.79
C TRP A 254 -22.15 -1.15 -1.27
N THR A 255 -22.47 -0.20 -2.16
CA THR A 255 -22.67 1.23 -1.79
C THR A 255 -23.84 1.47 -0.84
N HIS A 256 -24.80 0.54 -0.78
CA HIS A 256 -25.86 0.54 0.24
C HIS A 256 -25.35 0.30 1.67
N ARG A 257 -24.15 -0.29 1.85
CA ARG A 257 -23.45 -0.46 3.14
C ARG A 257 -22.30 0.53 3.29
N GLN A 258 -21.44 0.64 2.28
CA GLN A 258 -20.25 1.47 2.25
C GLN A 258 -20.32 2.45 1.07
N PRO A 259 -21.10 3.54 1.19
CA PRO A 259 -21.27 4.49 0.09
C PRO A 259 -19.97 5.24 -0.19
N ALA A 260 -19.65 5.49 -1.46
CA ALA A 260 -18.52 6.36 -1.84
C ALA A 260 -18.83 7.85 -1.64
N ARG A 261 -20.13 8.19 -1.59
CA ARG A 261 -20.64 9.55 -1.42
C ARG A 261 -21.92 9.56 -0.58
N ILE A 262 -22.05 10.58 0.27
CA ILE A 262 -23.27 10.86 1.04
C ILE A 262 -23.72 12.30 0.81
N TYR A 263 -25.03 12.45 0.60
CA TYR A 263 -25.71 13.75 0.49
C TYR A 263 -26.27 14.19 1.84
N GLN A 264 -26.44 15.50 2.04
CA GLN A 264 -26.94 16.06 3.30
C GLN A 264 -28.32 15.55 3.71
N ASP A 265 -29.18 15.29 2.72
CA ASP A 265 -30.53 14.75 2.89
C ASP A 265 -30.58 13.22 2.92
N PHE A 266 -29.42 12.55 2.87
CA PHE A 266 -29.29 11.08 2.78
C PHE A 266 -30.06 10.47 1.61
N ARG A 267 -30.31 11.22 0.52
CA ARG A 267 -30.88 10.64 -0.68
C ARG A 267 -29.99 9.51 -1.23
N PRO A 268 -30.56 8.53 -1.93
CA PRO A 268 -29.79 7.46 -2.57
C PRO A 268 -28.73 8.00 -3.52
N GLU A 269 -27.65 7.24 -3.67
CA GLU A 269 -26.61 7.49 -4.66
C GLU A 269 -27.21 7.49 -6.08
N PRO A 270 -26.96 8.54 -6.89
CA PRO A 270 -27.35 8.54 -8.30
C PRO A 270 -26.69 7.41 -9.10
N LEU A 271 -27.43 6.84 -10.05
CA LEU A 271 -26.97 5.70 -10.85
C LEU A 271 -25.66 5.98 -11.61
N ASP A 272 -25.46 7.20 -12.11
CA ASP A 272 -24.25 7.60 -12.81
C ASP A 272 -23.01 7.66 -11.89
N VAL A 273 -23.19 8.00 -10.62
CA VAL A 273 -22.12 7.95 -9.61
C VAL A 273 -21.73 6.49 -9.35
N TYR A 274 -22.70 5.61 -9.14
CA TYR A 274 -22.46 4.18 -8.97
C TYR A 274 -21.76 3.56 -10.19
N GLN A 275 -22.21 3.87 -11.41
CA GLN A 275 -21.60 3.35 -12.63
C GLN A 275 -20.12 3.76 -12.77
N ARG A 276 -19.78 5.02 -12.46
CA ARG A 276 -18.39 5.48 -12.46
C ARG A 276 -17.55 4.75 -11.41
N LEU A 277 -18.09 4.52 -10.22
CA LEU A 277 -17.42 3.74 -9.17
C LEU A 277 -17.12 2.31 -9.62
N VAL A 278 -18.08 1.65 -10.28
CA VAL A 278 -17.91 0.32 -10.87
C VAL A 278 -16.82 0.33 -11.94
N ASN A 279 -16.86 1.30 -12.87
CA ASN A 279 -15.85 1.42 -13.92
C ASN A 279 -14.44 1.61 -13.36
N ALA A 280 -14.29 2.49 -12.35
CA ALA A 280 -13.01 2.72 -11.67
C ALA A 280 -12.51 1.44 -10.98
N ASN A 281 -13.38 0.72 -10.27
CA ASN A 281 -13.01 -0.55 -9.63
C ASN A 281 -12.66 -1.65 -10.63
N TYR A 282 -13.33 -1.69 -11.79
CA TYR A 282 -13.00 -2.63 -12.86
C TYR A 282 -11.58 -2.41 -13.40
N ASN A 283 -11.19 -1.15 -13.61
CA ASN A 283 -9.83 -0.81 -14.05
C ASN A 283 -8.76 -1.26 -13.03
N LEU A 284 -9.05 -1.24 -11.73
CA LEU A 284 -8.14 -1.73 -10.69
C LEU A 284 -7.99 -3.27 -10.64
N ASN A 285 -8.83 -4.00 -11.38
CA ASN A 285 -8.92 -5.46 -11.35
C ASN A 285 -8.57 -6.12 -12.69
N VAL A 286 -7.93 -5.39 -13.60
CA VAL A 286 -7.44 -5.96 -14.86
C VAL A 286 -6.31 -6.96 -14.64
N PRO A 287 -6.10 -7.94 -15.54
CA PRO A 287 -4.97 -8.85 -15.47
C PRO A 287 -3.64 -8.09 -15.52
N ARG A 288 -2.83 -8.27 -14.47
CA ARG A 288 -1.51 -7.66 -14.31
C ARG A 288 -0.46 -8.73 -14.04
N ARG A 289 0.82 -8.41 -14.26
CA ARG A 289 1.93 -9.33 -14.04
C ARG A 289 1.96 -9.75 -12.57
N ALA A 290 1.89 -11.05 -12.30
CA ALA A 290 1.84 -11.56 -10.94
C ALA A 290 3.20 -11.39 -10.24
N LEU A 291 3.20 -11.28 -8.92
CA LEU A 291 4.45 -11.31 -8.14
C LEU A 291 5.18 -12.65 -8.32
N MET A 292 4.43 -13.74 -8.45
CA MET A 292 4.94 -15.10 -8.60
C MET A 292 5.45 -15.44 -10.01
N ASP A 293 5.37 -14.51 -10.96
CA ASP A 293 5.84 -14.73 -12.33
C ASP A 293 7.38 -14.86 -12.45
N ASP A 294 7.86 -15.42 -13.57
CA ASP A 294 9.30 -15.48 -13.85
C ASP A 294 9.91 -14.10 -14.18
N PHE A 295 10.83 -13.64 -13.33
CA PHE A 295 11.63 -12.43 -13.51
C PHE A 295 13.13 -12.67 -13.69
N THR A 296 13.59 -13.92 -13.79
CA THR A 296 15.01 -14.26 -13.90
C THR A 296 15.71 -13.61 -15.10
N ARG A 297 14.97 -13.24 -16.13
CA ARG A 297 15.47 -12.47 -17.29
C ARG A 297 16.09 -11.11 -16.93
N VAL A 298 15.79 -10.54 -15.77
CA VAL A 298 16.39 -9.27 -15.31
C VAL A 298 17.65 -9.47 -14.46
N ALA A 299 17.96 -10.71 -14.07
CA ALA A 299 19.15 -11.02 -13.28
C ALA A 299 20.44 -10.66 -14.02
N LEU A 300 21.44 -10.16 -13.28
CA LEU A 300 22.76 -9.84 -13.85
C LEU A 300 23.62 -11.07 -14.07
N ASP A 301 23.46 -12.10 -13.24
CA ASP A 301 24.26 -13.31 -13.27
C ASP A 301 23.48 -14.52 -12.72
N CYS A 302 24.12 -15.70 -12.74
CA CYS A 302 23.52 -16.95 -12.27
C CYS A 302 23.15 -16.95 -10.78
N ARG A 303 23.86 -16.17 -9.94
CA ARG A 303 23.59 -16.08 -8.50
C ARG A 303 22.32 -15.26 -8.25
N ALA A 304 22.19 -14.11 -8.92
CA ALA A 304 20.94 -13.33 -8.87
C ALA A 304 19.75 -14.11 -9.43
N ARG A 305 19.95 -14.86 -10.52
CA ARG A 305 18.92 -15.76 -11.07
C ARG A 305 18.50 -16.80 -10.04
N ALA A 306 19.44 -17.43 -9.35
CA ALA A 306 19.14 -18.39 -8.29
C ALA A 306 18.37 -17.75 -7.14
N ALA A 307 18.74 -16.55 -6.69
CA ALA A 307 18.01 -15.84 -5.64
C ALA A 307 16.55 -15.49 -6.03
N MET A 308 16.32 -15.10 -7.29
CA MET A 308 14.97 -14.83 -7.81
C MET A 308 14.12 -16.11 -7.89
N LEU A 309 14.69 -17.23 -8.35
CA LEU A 309 14.02 -18.53 -8.37
C LEU A 309 13.70 -19.01 -6.95
N GLN A 310 14.62 -18.82 -6.01
CA GLN A 310 14.41 -19.14 -4.60
C GLN A 310 13.24 -18.35 -4.02
N PHE A 311 13.15 -17.05 -4.30
CA PHE A 311 12.00 -16.24 -3.86
C PHE A 311 10.68 -16.73 -4.44
N GLN A 312 10.64 -17.11 -5.73
CA GLN A 312 9.44 -17.71 -6.33
C GLN A 312 9.05 -19.02 -5.65
N SER A 313 10.03 -19.87 -5.35
CA SER A 313 9.80 -21.12 -4.60
C SER A 313 9.26 -20.85 -3.20
N GLU A 314 9.77 -19.84 -2.50
CA GLU A 314 9.27 -19.44 -1.17
C GLU A 314 7.84 -18.90 -1.24
N LEU A 315 7.51 -18.09 -2.24
CA LEU A 315 6.14 -17.61 -2.45
C LEU A 315 5.18 -18.76 -2.78
N ALA A 316 5.61 -19.74 -3.59
CA ALA A 316 4.81 -20.91 -3.90
C ALA A 316 4.59 -21.80 -2.66
N ALA A 317 5.61 -21.97 -1.83
CA ALA A 317 5.49 -22.70 -0.57
C ALA A 317 4.53 -21.98 0.41
N LEU A 318 4.65 -20.66 0.53
CA LEU A 318 3.75 -19.85 1.35
C LEU A 318 2.30 -19.92 0.85
N GLN A 319 2.10 -19.87 -0.46
CA GLN A 319 0.78 -20.06 -1.07
C GLN A 319 0.20 -21.43 -0.72
N ALA A 320 0.98 -22.51 -0.87
CA ALA A 320 0.53 -23.86 -0.57
C ALA A 320 0.19 -24.05 0.93
N GLU A 321 0.95 -23.43 1.83
CA GLU A 321 0.65 -23.41 3.27
C GLU A 321 -0.66 -22.66 3.56
N MET A 322 -0.87 -21.50 2.93
CA MET A 322 -2.10 -20.73 3.07
C MET A 322 -3.33 -21.49 2.55
N ASP A 323 -3.17 -22.20 1.43
CA ASP A 323 -4.23 -23.02 0.82
C ASP A 323 -4.54 -24.30 1.61
N SER A 324 -3.64 -24.73 2.52
CA SER A 324 -3.89 -25.88 3.39
C SER A 324 -4.87 -25.57 4.53
N HIS A 325 -5.31 -24.32 4.65
CA HIS A 325 -6.26 -23.84 5.66
C HIS A 325 -7.50 -23.23 4.98
N PRO A 326 -8.67 -23.20 5.65
CA PRO A 326 -9.85 -22.52 5.12
C PRO A 326 -9.56 -21.03 4.85
N ARG A 327 -9.88 -20.56 3.64
CA ARG A 327 -9.65 -19.16 3.24
C ARG A 327 -10.42 -18.21 4.16
N ALA A 328 -9.69 -17.27 4.76
CA ALA A 328 -10.28 -16.20 5.55
C ALA A 328 -10.47 -14.92 4.72
N VAL A 329 -11.51 -14.14 5.01
CA VAL A 329 -11.82 -12.89 4.26
C VAL A 329 -10.76 -11.80 4.38
N TRP A 330 -9.93 -11.87 5.42
CA TRP A 330 -8.84 -10.93 5.67
C TRP A 330 -7.50 -11.38 5.08
N GLN A 331 -7.42 -12.62 4.61
CA GLN A 331 -6.17 -13.23 4.17
C GLN A 331 -5.79 -12.69 2.80
N VAL A 332 -4.54 -12.28 2.69
CA VAL A 332 -3.88 -11.92 1.43
C VAL A 332 -2.85 -13.00 1.14
N SER A 333 -2.94 -13.59 -0.05
CA SER A 333 -2.10 -14.70 -0.47
C SER A 333 -1.17 -14.29 -1.62
N PRO A 334 0.02 -14.93 -1.77
CA PRO A 334 0.97 -14.61 -2.84
C PRO A 334 0.38 -14.59 -4.25
N CYS A 335 -0.59 -15.44 -4.57
CA CYS A 335 -1.19 -15.51 -5.91
C CYS A 335 -2.05 -14.28 -6.27
N GLU A 336 -2.53 -13.54 -5.26
CA GLU A 336 -3.30 -12.31 -5.44
C GLU A 336 -2.36 -11.14 -5.79
N LEU A 337 -1.10 -11.20 -5.34
CA LEU A 337 -0.15 -10.11 -5.46
C LEU A 337 0.36 -9.88 -6.88
N LYS A 338 0.47 -8.61 -7.27
CA LYS A 338 1.09 -8.16 -8.53
C LYS A 338 2.46 -7.58 -8.26
N VAL A 339 3.35 -7.64 -9.26
CA VAL A 339 4.74 -7.19 -9.10
C VAL A 339 4.86 -5.67 -9.19
N ASN A 340 3.93 -4.97 -9.85
CA ASN A 340 4.00 -3.53 -10.06
C ASN A 340 2.65 -2.81 -9.98
N ILE A 341 2.77 -1.49 -9.80
CA ILE A 341 1.70 -0.51 -9.90
C ILE A 341 1.49 -0.22 -11.39
N ASN A 342 0.59 -0.98 -12.04
CA ASN A 342 0.04 -0.65 -13.33
C ASN A 342 -1.50 -0.68 -13.24
N ALA A 343 -2.15 0.26 -13.91
CA ALA A 343 -3.61 0.36 -14.01
C ALA A 343 -4.02 0.09 -15.46
#